data_AF-A0AAV8VJ12-F1
#
_entry.id   AF-A0AAV8VJ12-F1
#
_cell.length_a   1.000
_cell.length_b   1.000
_cell.length_c   1.000
_cell.angle_alpha   90.00
_cell.angle_beta   90.00
_cell.angle_gamma   90.00
#
_symmetry.space_group_name_H-M   'P 1'
#
loop_
_entity.id
_entity.type
_entity.pdbx_description
1 polymer ?
#
loop_
_entity_poly.entity_id
_entity_poly.type
_entity_poly.pdbx_seq_one_letter_code
_entity_poly.pdbx_strand_id
1 'polypeptide(L)'
;METLSFEQEINYATATHCHICNKPFTSNDIKVRDHCHLTSKYRGAAHQDCNLNYQNSFNIPVVFHNLSGYDSNFIIKQLATGFAGLIRLLPLNKEKYISFTKIVEGTEVQLRFMDSYRFMSSSLDKLSSYLEDEKKTIVRAYCNTDKEFNFQLYDECTTDQDYQHALDVWKIFNIKTLGEYSDLYLKNDVFLLVDIFENFRRTCLLTYELDPLHFYTAPGLAFDAMLKTTGVQLELLTDIEKLMFIERGIRGGVSQCSNRYVNDEYQESTYLMYFDINNLYGAAMSEYLPYGEFEFLEANEIENLDIMNIPDNAEVGYIFHCDLQYPTYLHQIHSDLPLAPQHMTPPIPSKSKLKKLLLTLYPKNNYVVHYRNLKMYLKHGLRLKKINRAQIQTIFVVEKVYRLKHHVASAS
;
A
#
# COMPACT_ATOMS: atom_id res chain seq x y z
N MET A 1 -32.47 22.48 -11.82
CA MET A 1 -31.35 23.11 -11.10
C MET A 1 -31.89 24.30 -10.36
N GLU A 2 -31.47 24.48 -9.12
CA GLU A 2 -31.86 25.62 -8.30
C GLU A 2 -31.31 26.92 -8.91
N THR A 3 -32.07 28.00 -8.87
CA THR A 3 -31.58 29.33 -9.26
C THR A 3 -30.63 29.85 -8.19
N LEU A 4 -29.46 30.36 -8.60
CA LEU A 4 -28.47 30.87 -7.66
C LEU A 4 -29.03 32.05 -6.85
N SER A 5 -28.65 32.11 -5.57
CA SER A 5 -28.86 33.31 -4.75
C SER A 5 -27.94 34.46 -5.20
N PHE A 6 -28.24 35.68 -4.76
CA PHE A 6 -27.40 36.86 -5.07
C PHE A 6 -25.94 36.66 -4.64
N GLU A 7 -25.72 36.08 -3.46
CA GLU A 7 -24.38 35.78 -2.95
C GLU A 7 -23.66 34.72 -3.80
N GLN A 8 -24.38 33.70 -4.27
CA GLN A 8 -23.83 32.66 -5.14
C GLN A 8 -23.47 33.19 -6.54
N GLU A 9 -24.28 34.10 -7.10
CA GLU A 9 -23.94 34.75 -8.38
C GLU A 9 -22.69 35.64 -8.23
N ILE A 10 -22.53 36.36 -7.12
CA ILE A 10 -21.29 37.09 -6.83
C ILE A 10 -20.12 36.12 -6.77
N ASN A 11 -20.26 35.05 -5.98
CA ASN A 11 -19.20 34.05 -5.80
C ASN A 11 -18.79 33.42 -7.15
N TYR A 12 -19.76 33.07 -8.00
CA TYR A 12 -19.52 32.60 -9.36
C TYR A 12 -18.79 33.64 -10.22
N ALA A 13 -19.23 34.90 -10.21
CA ALA A 13 -18.64 35.97 -11.00
C ALA A 13 -17.19 36.24 -10.61
N THR A 14 -16.91 36.31 -9.30
CA THR A 14 -15.57 36.61 -8.75
C THR A 14 -14.65 35.41 -8.65
N ALA A 15 -15.14 34.19 -8.85
CA ALA A 15 -14.32 32.98 -8.78
C ALA A 15 -13.19 33.02 -9.81
N THR A 16 -11.96 32.96 -9.29
CA THR A 16 -10.71 32.91 -10.06
C THR A 16 -10.21 31.50 -10.29
N HIS A 17 -10.70 30.53 -9.51
CA HIS A 17 -10.30 29.12 -9.59
C HIS A 17 -11.53 28.21 -9.70
N CYS A 18 -11.37 27.11 -10.42
CA CYS A 18 -12.34 26.03 -10.50
C CYS A 18 -12.41 25.29 -9.15
N HIS A 19 -13.58 25.17 -8.54
CA HIS A 19 -13.73 24.50 -7.25
C HIS A 19 -13.51 22.96 -7.31
N ILE A 20 -13.54 22.36 -8.51
CA ILE A 20 -13.35 20.91 -8.71
C ILE A 20 -11.88 20.54 -8.75
N CYS A 21 -11.09 21.23 -9.58
CA CYS A 21 -9.68 20.91 -9.79
C CYS A 21 -8.72 21.91 -9.13
N ASN A 22 -9.24 22.95 -8.49
CA ASN A 22 -8.51 24.04 -7.83
C ASN A 22 -7.50 24.78 -8.74
N LYS A 23 -7.61 24.63 -10.07
CA LYS A 23 -6.79 25.37 -11.04
C LYS A 23 -7.44 26.72 -11.40
N PRO A 24 -6.64 27.76 -11.70
CA PRO A 24 -7.16 29.05 -12.11
C PRO A 24 -7.87 28.96 -13.45
N PHE A 25 -8.89 29.80 -13.65
CA PHE A 25 -9.51 29.99 -14.96
C PHE A 25 -8.59 30.80 -15.86
N THR A 26 -8.38 30.33 -17.09
CA THR A 26 -7.69 31.07 -18.16
C THR A 26 -8.69 31.69 -19.13
N SER A 27 -8.23 32.58 -20.02
CA SER A 27 -9.07 33.22 -21.03
C SER A 27 -9.71 32.26 -22.03
N ASN A 28 -9.15 31.06 -22.17
CA ASN A 28 -9.65 30.02 -23.08
C ASN A 28 -10.65 29.08 -22.42
N ASP A 29 -10.79 29.15 -21.10
CA ASP A 29 -11.65 28.23 -20.34
C ASP A 29 -13.10 28.70 -20.33
N ILE A 30 -14.02 27.73 -20.51
CA ILE A 30 -15.45 27.97 -20.34
C ILE A 30 -15.80 27.75 -18.87
N LYS A 31 -16.05 28.86 -18.16
CA LYS A 31 -16.54 28.84 -16.77
C LYS A 31 -18.03 28.46 -16.75
N VAL A 32 -18.38 27.46 -15.96
CA VAL A 32 -19.75 26.94 -15.82
C VAL A 32 -20.16 26.86 -14.34
N ARG A 33 -21.48 26.84 -14.10
CA ARG A 33 -22.06 26.70 -12.76
C ARG A 33 -22.31 25.23 -12.45
N ASP A 34 -21.54 24.68 -11.53
CA ASP A 34 -21.74 23.30 -11.09
C ASP A 34 -22.82 23.21 -10.00
N HIS A 35 -23.67 22.19 -10.11
CA HIS A 35 -24.75 21.91 -9.17
C HIS A 35 -24.72 20.44 -8.76
N CYS A 36 -24.99 20.18 -7.48
CA CYS A 36 -25.16 18.83 -7.00
C CYS A 36 -26.36 18.17 -7.68
N HIS A 37 -26.16 17.04 -8.37
CA HIS A 37 -27.25 16.37 -9.08
C HIS A 37 -28.30 15.77 -8.14
N LEU A 38 -27.92 15.47 -6.89
CA LEU A 38 -28.82 14.94 -5.87
C LEU A 38 -29.70 16.03 -5.24
N THR A 39 -29.08 17.15 -4.83
CA THR A 39 -29.78 18.21 -4.07
C THR A 39 -30.18 19.39 -4.94
N SER A 40 -29.74 19.44 -6.20
CA SER A 40 -29.82 20.59 -7.11
C SER A 40 -29.12 21.88 -6.63
N LYS A 41 -28.43 21.86 -5.48
CA LYS A 41 -27.74 23.02 -4.89
C LYS A 41 -26.47 23.38 -5.64
N TYR A 42 -26.22 24.67 -5.80
CA TYR A 42 -24.98 25.21 -6.37
C TYR A 42 -23.76 24.81 -5.51
N ARG A 43 -22.71 24.29 -6.17
CA ARG A 43 -21.46 23.86 -5.52
C ARG A 43 -20.34 24.88 -5.73
N GLY A 44 -20.23 25.46 -6.92
CA GLY A 44 -19.19 26.43 -7.24
C GLY A 44 -18.99 26.63 -8.74
N ALA A 45 -18.09 27.56 -9.08
CA ALA A 45 -17.65 27.75 -10.45
C ALA A 45 -16.71 26.61 -10.84
N ALA A 46 -16.88 26.07 -12.05
CA ALA A 46 -16.04 24.98 -12.57
C ALA A 46 -15.64 25.22 -14.03
N HIS A 47 -14.56 24.56 -14.46
CA HIS A 47 -14.31 24.39 -15.90
C HIS A 47 -15.41 23.51 -16.50
N GLN A 48 -15.81 23.80 -17.73
CA GLN A 48 -16.79 22.96 -18.45
C GLN A 48 -16.37 21.48 -18.46
N ASP A 49 -15.11 21.20 -18.81
CA ASP A 49 -14.59 19.84 -18.84
C ASP A 49 -14.57 19.19 -17.45
N CYS A 50 -14.18 19.95 -16.42
CA CYS A 50 -14.23 19.43 -15.04
C CYS A 50 -15.66 19.08 -14.64
N ASN A 51 -16.63 19.94 -14.93
CA ASN A 51 -18.03 19.74 -14.62
C ASN A 51 -18.62 18.52 -15.36
N LEU A 52 -18.29 18.35 -16.65
CA LEU A 52 -18.73 17.20 -17.44
C LEU A 52 -18.16 15.87 -16.90
N ASN A 53 -16.92 15.90 -16.43
CA ASN A 53 -16.26 14.72 -15.87
C ASN A 53 -16.54 14.50 -14.38
N TYR A 54 -17.23 15.42 -13.71
CA TYR A 54 -17.51 15.34 -12.28
C TYR A 54 -18.65 14.36 -12.00
N GLN A 55 -18.29 13.08 -11.86
CA GLN A 55 -19.25 12.04 -11.58
C GLN A 55 -19.69 12.07 -10.12
N ASN A 56 -21.00 12.02 -9.87
CA ASN A 56 -21.50 11.84 -8.51
C ASN A 56 -21.21 10.41 -8.05
N SER A 57 -20.61 10.28 -6.88
CA SER A 57 -20.48 8.99 -6.22
C SER A 57 -21.75 8.72 -5.41
N PHE A 58 -22.50 7.68 -5.78
CA PHE A 58 -23.58 7.12 -4.96
C PHE A 58 -23.07 6.05 -4.00
N ASN A 59 -21.75 5.94 -3.87
CA ASN A 59 -21.10 4.99 -3.00
C ASN A 59 -20.85 5.64 -1.63
N ILE A 60 -21.51 5.10 -0.61
CA ILE A 60 -21.34 5.47 0.80
C ILE A 60 -20.36 4.45 1.42
N PRO A 61 -19.15 4.89 1.79
CA PRO A 61 -18.20 4.02 2.47
C PRO A 61 -18.62 3.79 3.91
N VAL A 62 -18.61 2.53 4.33
CA VAL A 62 -18.84 2.09 5.70
C VAL A 62 -17.53 1.49 6.21
N VAL A 63 -16.86 2.19 7.11
CA VAL A 63 -15.51 1.84 7.57
C VAL A 63 -15.60 1.04 8.87
N PHE A 64 -14.96 -0.12 8.89
CA PHE A 64 -14.78 -0.97 10.06
C PHE A 64 -13.28 -1.17 10.30
N HIS A 65 -12.88 -1.34 11.55
CA HIS A 65 -11.50 -1.71 11.86
C HIS A 65 -11.39 -3.23 12.02
N ASN A 66 -10.56 -3.87 11.19
CA ASN A 66 -10.34 -5.32 11.14
C ASN A 66 -11.59 -6.14 10.72
N LEU A 67 -12.38 -5.58 9.80
CA LEU A 67 -13.59 -6.22 9.24
C LEU A 67 -13.32 -7.63 8.70
N SER A 68 -12.19 -7.79 7.99
CA SER A 68 -11.81 -9.07 7.37
C SER A 68 -11.48 -10.15 8.41
N GLY A 69 -11.19 -9.74 9.64
CA GLY A 69 -10.67 -10.59 10.70
C GLY A 69 -11.74 -11.24 11.55
N TYR A 70 -12.83 -10.53 11.88
CA TYR A 70 -13.72 -10.96 12.97
C TYR A 70 -15.22 -10.99 12.67
N ASP A 71 -15.77 -10.23 11.70
CA ASP A 71 -17.24 -10.06 11.64
C ASP A 71 -17.87 -10.02 10.25
N SER A 72 -17.08 -10.08 9.18
CA SER A 72 -17.61 -9.91 7.82
C SER A 72 -18.69 -10.94 7.46
N ASN A 73 -18.55 -12.20 7.89
CA ASN A 73 -19.46 -13.28 7.51
C ASN A 73 -20.87 -13.09 8.08
N PHE A 74 -20.99 -12.63 9.34
CA PHE A 74 -22.29 -12.37 9.96
C PHE A 74 -22.97 -11.15 9.35
N ILE A 75 -22.21 -10.08 9.12
CA ILE A 75 -22.71 -8.84 8.51
C ILE A 75 -23.21 -9.11 7.08
N ILE A 76 -22.42 -9.81 6.26
CA ILE A 76 -22.81 -10.14 4.87
C ILE A 76 -24.11 -10.96 4.87
N LYS A 77 -24.22 -11.96 5.75
CA LYS A 77 -25.43 -12.78 5.84
C LYS A 77 -26.67 -11.94 6.15
N GLN A 78 -26.56 -11.03 7.12
CA GLN A 78 -27.68 -10.14 7.48
C GLN A 78 -27.97 -9.10 6.41
N LEU A 79 -26.97 -8.54 5.73
CA LEU A 79 -27.19 -7.61 4.61
C LEU A 79 -27.84 -8.30 3.41
N ALA A 80 -27.58 -9.59 3.21
CA ALA A 80 -28.18 -10.36 2.13
C ALA A 80 -29.69 -10.53 2.34
N THR A 81 -30.12 -10.70 3.59
CA THR A 81 -31.52 -10.99 3.95
C THR A 81 -32.30 -9.80 4.49
N GLY A 82 -31.61 -8.79 5.03
CA GLY A 82 -32.22 -7.70 5.79
C GLY A 82 -32.93 -6.65 4.94
N PHE A 83 -32.51 -6.45 3.70
CA PHE A 83 -33.22 -5.66 2.71
C PHE A 83 -32.84 -6.06 1.28
N ALA A 84 -33.72 -5.78 0.33
CA ALA A 84 -33.54 -6.21 -1.06
C ALA A 84 -32.35 -5.51 -1.75
N GLY A 85 -31.79 -6.20 -2.75
CA GLY A 85 -30.70 -5.70 -3.57
C GLY A 85 -29.43 -6.57 -3.56
N LEU A 86 -28.61 -6.39 -4.59
CA LEU A 86 -27.45 -7.24 -4.87
C LEU A 86 -26.30 -6.96 -3.90
N ILE A 87 -25.55 -8.00 -3.54
CA ILE A 87 -24.25 -7.87 -2.87
C ILE A 87 -23.14 -8.26 -3.84
N ARG A 88 -22.14 -7.38 -3.98
CA ARG A 88 -20.89 -7.65 -4.68
C ARG A 88 -19.80 -7.91 -3.66
N LEU A 89 -19.05 -8.99 -3.85
CA LEU A 89 -17.97 -9.41 -2.95
C LEU A 89 -16.62 -9.23 -3.64
N LEU A 90 -15.62 -8.76 -2.89
CA LEU A 90 -14.21 -8.80 -3.27
C LEU A 90 -13.48 -9.80 -2.35
N PRO A 91 -13.46 -11.10 -2.70
CA PRO A 91 -12.87 -12.13 -1.85
C PRO A 91 -11.34 -12.04 -1.84
N LEU A 92 -10.72 -12.21 -0.67
CA LEU A 92 -9.28 -12.44 -0.54
C LEU A 92 -8.98 -13.93 -0.67
N ASN A 93 -9.79 -14.75 0.00
CA ASN A 93 -9.77 -16.20 -0.08
C ASN A 93 -11.19 -16.73 0.16
N LYS A 94 -11.33 -18.04 0.39
CA LYS A 94 -12.65 -18.67 0.58
C LYS A 94 -13.39 -18.22 1.85
N GLU A 95 -12.70 -17.63 2.83
CA GLU A 95 -13.24 -17.29 4.14
C GLU A 95 -13.21 -15.79 4.46
N LYS A 96 -12.26 -15.06 3.86
CA LYS A 96 -12.00 -13.64 4.11
C LYS A 96 -12.29 -12.82 2.87
N TYR A 97 -12.93 -11.68 3.08
CA TYR A 97 -13.22 -10.68 2.06
C TYR A 97 -12.38 -9.43 2.29
N ILE A 98 -11.87 -8.82 1.22
CA ILE A 98 -11.20 -7.51 1.28
C ILE A 98 -12.25 -6.43 1.50
N SER A 99 -13.38 -6.53 0.79
CA SER A 99 -14.50 -5.60 0.85
C SER A 99 -15.75 -6.30 0.31
N PHE A 100 -16.91 -5.78 0.68
CA PHE A 100 -18.18 -6.12 0.05
C PHE A 100 -19.03 -4.86 -0.11
N THR A 101 -19.88 -4.85 -1.12
CA THR A 101 -20.72 -3.71 -1.46
C THR A 101 -22.17 -4.16 -1.58
N LYS A 102 -23.07 -3.55 -0.81
CA LYS A 102 -24.51 -3.77 -0.90
C LYS A 102 -25.12 -2.67 -1.77
N ILE A 103 -25.78 -3.08 -2.84
CA ILE A 103 -26.54 -2.19 -3.73
C ILE A 103 -27.98 -2.16 -3.20
N VAL A 104 -28.49 -0.98 -2.89
CA VAL A 104 -29.85 -0.81 -2.36
C VAL A 104 -30.84 -0.86 -3.52
N GLU A 105 -31.75 -1.84 -3.51
CA GLU A 105 -32.73 -2.02 -4.58
C GLU A 105 -33.62 -0.77 -4.76
N GLY A 106 -33.92 -0.42 -6.01
CA GLY A 106 -34.72 0.76 -6.36
C GLY A 106 -33.97 2.10 -6.25
N THR A 107 -32.66 2.08 -5.94
CA THR A 107 -31.83 3.29 -5.87
C THR A 107 -30.46 3.08 -6.54
N GLU A 108 -29.72 4.17 -6.75
CA GLU A 108 -28.32 4.12 -7.20
C GLU A 108 -27.34 3.97 -6.03
N VAL A 109 -27.83 3.97 -4.78
CA VAL A 109 -27.01 3.98 -3.57
C VAL A 109 -26.33 2.64 -3.36
N GLN A 110 -25.04 2.70 -3.08
CA GLN A 110 -24.19 1.54 -2.79
C GLN A 110 -23.52 1.75 -1.44
N LEU A 111 -23.66 0.79 -0.54
CA LEU A 111 -22.95 0.77 0.74
C LEU A 111 -21.70 -0.09 0.58
N ARG A 112 -20.51 0.52 0.53
CA ARG A 112 -19.24 -0.19 0.41
C ARG A 112 -18.60 -0.34 1.78
N PHE A 113 -18.48 -1.58 2.22
CA PHE A 113 -17.86 -1.92 3.49
C PHE A 113 -16.35 -2.06 3.30
N MET A 114 -15.59 -1.31 4.08
CA MET A 114 -14.13 -1.21 3.98
C MET A 114 -13.47 -1.50 5.31
N ASP A 115 -12.26 -2.03 5.24
CA ASP A 115 -11.47 -2.42 6.40
C ASP A 115 -10.32 -1.43 6.60
N SER A 116 -10.41 -0.56 7.60
CA SER A 116 -9.37 0.43 7.89
C SER A 116 -8.04 -0.22 8.27
N TYR A 117 -8.05 -1.47 8.76
CA TYR A 117 -6.83 -2.23 9.08
C TYR A 117 -5.98 -2.53 7.82
N ARG A 118 -6.60 -2.55 6.63
CA ARG A 118 -5.91 -2.68 5.34
C ARG A 118 -5.16 -1.43 4.91
N PHE A 119 -5.42 -0.31 5.59
CA PHE A 119 -4.69 0.95 5.43
C PHE A 119 -3.72 1.18 6.57
N MET A 120 -4.15 0.87 7.80
CA MET A 120 -3.42 1.10 9.04
C MET A 120 -3.36 -0.20 9.84
N SER A 121 -2.35 -1.02 9.57
CA SER A 121 -2.21 -2.38 10.13
C SER A 121 -1.68 -2.37 11.57
N SER A 122 -2.43 -1.75 12.48
CA SER A 122 -2.18 -1.71 13.92
C SER A 122 -3.50 -1.73 14.68
N SER A 123 -3.45 -2.03 15.98
CA SER A 123 -4.64 -1.93 16.85
C SER A 123 -5.12 -0.49 16.95
N LEU A 124 -6.41 -0.31 17.22
CA LEU A 124 -7.01 1.01 17.41
C LEU A 124 -6.33 1.78 18.55
N ASP A 125 -6.04 1.11 19.66
CA ASP A 125 -5.28 1.62 20.79
C ASP A 125 -3.92 2.21 20.37
N LYS A 126 -3.13 1.41 19.65
CA LYS A 126 -1.82 1.84 19.14
C LYS A 126 -1.95 3.02 18.17
N LEU A 127 -2.94 3.02 17.29
CA LEU A 127 -3.19 4.13 16.37
C LEU A 127 -3.64 5.41 17.12
N SER A 128 -4.47 5.26 18.15
CA SER A 128 -4.91 6.37 19.01
C SER A 128 -3.73 7.00 19.76
N SER A 129 -2.78 6.20 20.24
CA SER A 129 -1.57 6.70 20.92
C SER A 129 -0.65 7.54 20.03
N TYR A 130 -0.72 7.37 18.70
CA TYR A 130 0.04 8.18 17.74
C TYR A 130 -0.65 9.49 17.39
N LEU A 131 -1.94 9.63 17.72
CA LEU A 131 -2.72 10.82 17.43
C LEU A 131 -2.67 11.75 18.64
N GLU A 132 -2.17 12.97 18.43
CA GLU A 132 -2.23 14.03 19.43
C GLU A 132 -3.68 14.31 19.86
N ASP A 133 -3.89 14.62 21.13
CA ASP A 133 -5.23 14.82 21.70
C ASP A 133 -6.01 15.95 20.99
N GLU A 134 -5.32 16.98 20.52
CA GLU A 134 -5.91 18.08 19.74
C GLU A 134 -6.54 17.62 18.42
N LYS A 135 -6.07 16.49 17.87
CA LYS A 135 -6.58 15.90 16.63
C LYS A 135 -7.73 14.93 16.87
N LYS A 136 -8.07 14.60 18.13
CA LYS A 136 -9.21 13.74 18.53
C LYS A 136 -10.50 14.56 18.67
N THR A 137 -10.83 15.31 17.62
CA THR A 137 -11.87 16.34 17.65
C THR A 137 -13.27 15.77 17.79
N ILE A 138 -13.54 14.60 17.20
CA ILE A 138 -14.85 13.98 17.20
C ILE A 138 -15.10 13.36 18.56
N VAL A 139 -14.15 12.59 19.10
CA VAL A 139 -14.24 12.07 20.48
C VAL A 139 -14.50 13.22 21.44
N ARG A 140 -13.73 14.31 21.33
CA ARG A 140 -13.89 15.48 22.19
C ARG A 140 -15.28 16.11 22.11
N ALA A 141 -15.86 16.20 20.91
CA ALA A 141 -17.18 16.79 20.70
C ALA A 141 -18.32 15.99 21.37
N TYR A 142 -18.09 14.69 21.64
CA TYR A 142 -19.05 13.84 22.34
C TYR A 142 -18.83 13.77 23.85
N CYS A 143 -17.78 14.41 24.38
CA CYS A 143 -17.54 14.55 25.82
C CYS A 143 -18.04 15.91 26.32
N ASN A 144 -18.71 15.94 27.48
CA ASN A 144 -19.17 17.18 28.09
C ASN A 144 -18.07 17.89 28.90
N THR A 145 -17.03 17.15 29.32
CA THR A 145 -15.96 17.66 30.20
C THR A 145 -14.59 17.14 29.80
N ASP A 146 -13.53 17.87 30.20
CA ASP A 146 -12.13 17.40 30.06
C ASP A 146 -11.88 16.07 30.78
N LYS A 147 -12.59 15.84 31.90
CA LYS A 147 -12.48 14.58 32.65
C LYS A 147 -13.02 13.42 31.82
N GLU A 148 -14.23 13.55 31.27
CA GLU A 148 -14.82 12.53 30.39
C GLU A 148 -13.90 12.20 29.21
N PHE A 149 -13.30 13.21 28.59
CA PHE A 149 -12.37 13.04 27.48
C PHE A 149 -11.11 12.28 27.89
N ASN A 150 -10.44 12.69 28.96
CA ASN A 150 -9.22 12.01 29.42
C ASN A 150 -9.50 10.56 29.85
N PHE A 151 -10.62 10.30 30.54
CA PHE A 151 -10.96 8.93 30.95
C PHE A 151 -11.23 7.98 29.76
N GLN A 152 -11.66 8.48 28.61
CA GLN A 152 -11.87 7.65 27.41
C GLN A 152 -10.59 7.28 26.65
N LEU A 153 -9.47 7.95 26.92
CA LEU A 153 -8.22 7.81 26.13
C LEU A 153 -7.15 6.94 26.77
N TYR A 154 -7.14 6.83 28.10
CA TYR A 154 -6.08 6.15 28.83
C TYR A 154 -6.61 4.83 29.41
N ASP A 155 -6.20 3.72 28.79
CA ASP A 155 -6.40 2.36 29.28
C ASP A 155 -5.01 1.83 29.74
N GLU A 156 -4.67 2.03 31.01
CA GLU A 156 -3.41 1.51 31.60
C GLU A 156 -3.70 0.21 32.37
N CYS A 157 -2.87 -0.83 32.19
CA CYS A 157 -3.17 -2.22 32.57
C CYS A 157 -3.29 -2.57 34.07
N THR A 158 -4.34 -3.34 34.38
CA THR A 158 -4.50 -4.54 35.24
C THR A 158 -4.07 -4.48 36.71
N THR A 159 -4.99 -4.04 37.56
CA THR A 159 -5.16 -4.36 39.01
C THR A 159 -6.49 -3.75 39.50
N ASP A 160 -6.71 -3.62 40.83
CA ASP A 160 -7.81 -2.86 41.46
C ASP A 160 -8.08 -1.47 40.82
N GLN A 161 -7.08 -0.92 40.12
CA GLN A 161 -7.18 0.30 39.31
C GLN A 161 -8.19 0.20 38.16
N ASP A 162 -8.32 -0.93 37.46
CA ASP A 162 -9.29 -1.10 36.35
C ASP A 162 -10.72 -1.11 36.88
N TYR A 163 -10.93 -1.78 38.02
CA TYR A 163 -12.23 -1.79 38.67
C TYR A 163 -12.59 -0.39 39.16
N GLN A 164 -11.62 0.35 39.69
CA GLN A 164 -11.82 1.73 40.09
C GLN A 164 -12.12 2.64 38.89
N HIS A 165 -11.39 2.50 37.78
CA HIS A 165 -11.66 3.19 36.53
C HIS A 165 -13.07 2.90 36.02
N ALA A 166 -13.47 1.62 35.98
CA ALA A 166 -14.80 1.21 35.56
C ALA A 166 -15.89 1.82 36.46
N LEU A 167 -15.67 1.84 37.79
CA LEU A 167 -16.57 2.51 38.74
C LEU A 167 -16.64 4.03 38.50
N ASP A 168 -15.53 4.66 38.14
CA ASP A 168 -15.47 6.09 37.87
C ASP A 168 -16.19 6.44 36.55
N VAL A 169 -15.96 5.67 35.48
CA VAL A 169 -16.71 5.75 34.21
C VAL A 169 -18.21 5.55 34.48
N TRP A 170 -18.57 4.53 35.26
CA TRP A 170 -19.95 4.24 35.62
C TRP A 170 -20.65 5.42 36.30
N LYS A 171 -19.94 6.11 37.21
CA LYS A 171 -20.47 7.29 37.92
C LYS A 171 -20.51 8.53 37.03
N ILE A 172 -19.42 8.83 36.32
CA ILE A 172 -19.26 10.04 35.50
C ILE A 172 -20.31 10.07 34.39
N PHE A 173 -20.47 8.94 33.68
CA PHE A 173 -21.42 8.83 32.58
C PHE A 173 -22.83 8.42 33.05
N ASN A 174 -23.05 8.34 34.37
CA ASN A 174 -24.34 7.99 34.99
C ASN A 174 -24.97 6.71 34.40
N ILE A 175 -24.15 5.68 34.27
CA ILE A 175 -24.51 4.40 33.68
C ILE A 175 -25.42 3.63 34.64
N LYS A 176 -26.42 2.94 34.12
CA LYS A 176 -27.39 2.16 34.92
C LYS A 176 -27.33 0.67 34.65
N THR A 177 -26.85 0.27 33.47
CA THR A 177 -26.80 -1.13 33.07
C THR A 177 -25.46 -1.47 32.42
N LEU A 178 -25.07 -2.74 32.46
CA LEU A 178 -23.87 -3.22 31.78
C LEU A 178 -23.98 -3.06 30.25
N GLY A 179 -25.21 -3.07 29.71
CA GLY A 179 -25.47 -2.78 28.30
C GLY A 179 -25.12 -1.34 27.93
N GLU A 180 -25.54 -0.36 28.75
CA GLU A 180 -25.16 1.05 28.56
C GLU A 180 -23.65 1.26 28.67
N TYR A 181 -22.98 0.53 29.58
CA TYR A 181 -21.52 0.52 29.67
C TYR A 181 -20.89 0.01 28.37
N SER A 182 -21.31 -1.16 27.88
CA SER A 182 -20.80 -1.71 26.61
C SER A 182 -21.08 -0.78 25.42
N ASP A 183 -22.26 -0.17 25.35
CA ASP A 183 -22.61 0.78 24.28
C ASP A 183 -21.71 2.02 24.30
N LEU A 184 -21.31 2.49 25.48
CA LEU A 184 -20.36 3.60 25.62
C LEU A 184 -18.98 3.22 25.06
N TYR A 185 -18.45 2.04 25.39
CA TYR A 185 -17.17 1.55 24.85
C TYR A 185 -17.23 1.40 23.34
N LEU A 186 -18.29 0.78 22.81
CA LEU A 186 -18.47 0.61 21.36
C LEU A 186 -18.55 1.96 20.64
N LYS A 187 -19.25 2.95 21.23
CA LYS A 187 -19.30 4.31 20.68
C LYS A 187 -17.93 4.98 20.70
N ASN A 188 -17.18 4.83 21.79
CA ASN A 188 -15.84 5.40 21.91
C ASN A 188 -14.90 4.83 20.82
N ASP A 189 -14.89 3.51 20.63
CA ASP A 189 -14.12 2.85 19.57
C ASP A 189 -14.49 3.36 18.17
N VAL A 190 -15.79 3.56 17.92
CA VAL A 190 -16.25 4.13 16.64
C VAL A 190 -15.75 5.56 16.48
N PHE A 191 -15.89 6.43 17.49
CA PHE A 191 -15.42 7.82 17.38
C PHE A 191 -13.91 7.92 17.22
N LEU A 192 -13.14 7.12 17.95
CA LEU A 192 -11.70 7.01 17.80
C LEU A 192 -11.33 6.58 16.38
N LEU A 193 -12.01 5.57 15.83
CA LEU A 193 -11.79 5.15 14.45
C LEU A 193 -12.09 6.28 13.46
N VAL A 194 -13.16 7.06 13.67
CA VAL A 194 -13.48 8.19 12.79
C VAL A 194 -12.37 9.25 12.87
N ASP A 195 -11.93 9.66 14.06
CA ASP A 195 -10.84 10.64 14.20
C ASP A 195 -9.55 10.16 13.54
N ILE A 196 -9.16 8.89 13.75
CA ILE A 196 -7.97 8.29 13.15
C ILE A 196 -8.09 8.26 11.61
N PHE A 197 -9.22 7.77 11.09
CA PHE A 197 -9.39 7.60 9.64
C PHE A 197 -9.57 8.94 8.91
N GLU A 198 -10.27 9.91 9.49
CA GLU A 198 -10.38 11.27 8.93
C GLU A 198 -9.03 11.98 8.92
N ASN A 199 -8.21 11.80 9.97
CA ASN A 199 -6.85 12.34 9.98
C ASN A 199 -5.99 11.71 8.86
N PHE A 200 -6.08 10.39 8.70
CA PHE A 200 -5.42 9.66 7.61
C PHE A 200 -5.89 10.16 6.23
N ARG A 201 -7.21 10.33 6.04
CA ARG A 201 -7.80 10.91 4.81
C ARG A 201 -7.26 12.29 4.51
N ARG A 202 -7.27 13.20 5.50
CA ARG A 202 -6.75 14.56 5.35
C ARG A 202 -5.28 14.55 4.96
N THR A 203 -4.47 13.71 5.60
CA THR A 203 -3.04 13.56 5.29
C THR A 203 -2.83 13.07 3.85
N CYS A 204 -3.60 12.07 3.41
CA CYS A 204 -3.52 11.56 2.04
C CYS A 204 -3.97 12.60 1.00
N LEU A 205 -5.04 13.35 1.28
CA LEU A 205 -5.51 14.43 0.41
C LEU A 205 -4.48 15.55 0.29
N LEU A 206 -3.86 15.96 1.40
CA LEU A 206 -2.82 16.99 1.39
C LEU A 206 -1.53 16.53 0.71
N THR A 207 -1.15 15.27 0.86
CA THR A 207 0.15 14.75 0.38
C THR A 207 0.08 14.23 -1.05
N TYR A 208 -0.97 13.48 -1.38
CA TYR A 208 -1.11 12.75 -2.64
C TYR A 208 -2.27 13.26 -3.49
N GLU A 209 -3.11 14.15 -2.96
CA GLU A 209 -4.35 14.59 -3.60
C GLU A 209 -5.22 13.39 -4.02
N LEU A 210 -5.26 12.36 -3.17
CA LEU A 210 -6.04 11.14 -3.35
C LEU A 210 -6.80 10.87 -2.04
N ASP A 211 -8.09 10.58 -2.15
CA ASP A 211 -8.90 10.17 -1.00
C ASP A 211 -8.83 8.65 -0.82
N PRO A 212 -8.33 8.12 0.32
CA PRO A 212 -8.24 6.69 0.54
C PRO A 212 -9.60 5.98 0.52
N LEU A 213 -10.74 6.68 0.66
CA LEU A 213 -12.08 6.10 0.52
C LEU A 213 -12.38 5.54 -0.88
N HIS A 214 -11.63 5.95 -1.90
CA HIS A 214 -11.76 5.40 -3.26
C HIS A 214 -10.97 4.10 -3.46
N PHE A 215 -10.19 3.69 -2.47
CA PHE A 215 -9.32 2.52 -2.52
C PHE A 215 -9.81 1.42 -1.58
N TYR A 216 -9.29 0.21 -1.76
CA TYR A 216 -9.57 -0.92 -0.86
C TYR A 216 -8.45 -1.16 0.15
N THR A 217 -7.21 -0.75 -0.15
CA THR A 217 -6.02 -1.04 0.65
C THR A 217 -4.96 0.05 0.49
N ALA A 218 -4.04 0.16 1.45
CA ALA A 218 -2.90 1.07 1.37
C ALA A 218 -1.98 0.80 0.16
N PRO A 219 -1.66 -0.46 -0.23
CA PRO A 219 -0.87 -0.71 -1.43
C PRO A 219 -1.48 -0.15 -2.72
N GLY A 220 -2.81 -0.24 -2.87
CA GLY A 220 -3.50 0.34 -4.04
C GLY A 220 -3.41 1.87 -4.06
N LEU A 221 -3.64 2.50 -2.90
CA LEU A 221 -3.46 3.94 -2.73
C LEU A 221 -2.02 4.39 -3.05
N ALA A 222 -1.02 3.67 -2.51
CA ALA A 222 0.39 4.00 -2.70
C ALA A 222 0.82 3.83 -4.17
N PHE A 223 0.28 2.82 -4.86
CA PHE A 223 0.55 2.60 -6.28
C PHE A 223 0.00 3.73 -7.15
N ASP A 224 -1.25 4.14 -6.94
CA ASP A 224 -1.85 5.25 -7.69
C ASP A 224 -1.21 6.59 -7.33
N ALA A 225 -0.83 6.80 -6.06
CA ALA A 225 -0.06 7.97 -5.65
C ALA A 225 1.29 8.04 -6.38
N MET A 226 1.97 6.91 -6.54
CA MET A 226 3.23 6.82 -7.30
C MET A 226 3.00 7.15 -8.78
N LEU A 227 1.98 6.58 -9.43
CA LEU A 227 1.66 6.87 -10.83
C LEU A 227 1.33 8.35 -11.03
N LYS A 228 0.47 8.92 -10.17
CA LYS A 228 0.09 10.34 -10.21
C LYS A 228 1.28 11.27 -10.02
N THR A 229 2.16 10.98 -9.06
CA THR A 229 3.32 11.82 -8.74
C THR A 229 4.38 11.79 -9.84
N THR A 230 4.64 10.60 -10.38
CA THR A 230 5.70 10.42 -11.39
C THR A 230 5.24 10.83 -12.78
N GLY A 231 3.97 10.57 -13.09
CA GLY A 231 3.40 10.67 -14.44
C GLY A 231 3.84 9.54 -15.36
N VAL A 232 4.45 8.47 -14.82
CA VAL A 232 4.92 7.33 -15.61
C VAL A 232 3.73 6.56 -16.18
N GLN A 233 3.85 6.12 -17.43
CA GLN A 233 2.89 5.22 -18.07
C GLN A 233 3.52 3.84 -18.14
N LEU A 234 3.04 2.91 -17.32
CA LEU A 234 3.54 1.54 -17.31
C LEU A 234 2.92 0.76 -18.47
N GLU A 235 3.75 0.06 -19.24
CA GLU A 235 3.26 -0.89 -20.23
C GLU A 235 2.59 -2.08 -19.53
N LEU A 236 1.40 -2.44 -20.00
CA LEU A 236 0.75 -3.67 -19.58
C LEU A 236 1.27 -4.84 -20.42
N LEU A 237 1.90 -5.82 -19.77
CA LEU A 237 2.33 -7.05 -20.42
C LEU A 237 1.11 -7.87 -20.86
N THR A 238 0.81 -7.85 -22.16
CA THR A 238 -0.28 -8.64 -22.75
C THR A 238 0.19 -9.98 -23.32
N ASP A 239 1.50 -10.14 -23.54
CA ASP A 239 2.11 -11.38 -24.04
C ASP A 239 2.41 -12.35 -22.89
N ILE A 240 1.85 -13.57 -22.98
CA ILE A 240 2.00 -14.59 -21.94
C ILE A 240 3.43 -15.11 -21.80
N GLU A 241 4.20 -15.17 -22.88
CA GLU A 241 5.60 -15.59 -22.82
C GLU A 241 6.45 -14.56 -22.08
N LYS A 242 6.29 -13.27 -22.41
CA LYS A 242 7.00 -12.16 -21.73
C LYS A 242 6.65 -12.12 -20.25
N LEU A 243 5.37 -12.28 -19.91
CA LEU A 243 4.90 -12.37 -18.52
C LEU A 243 5.55 -13.54 -17.79
N MET A 244 5.45 -14.76 -18.33
CA MET A 244 6.05 -15.95 -17.72
C MET A 244 7.57 -15.85 -17.60
N PHE A 245 8.22 -15.18 -18.55
CA PHE A 245 9.66 -14.93 -18.51
C PHE A 245 10.04 -14.06 -17.31
N ILE A 246 9.35 -12.93 -17.12
CA ILE A 246 9.56 -12.03 -15.98
C ILE A 246 9.23 -12.74 -14.66
N GLU A 247 8.08 -13.42 -14.57
CA GLU A 247 7.67 -14.15 -13.36
C GLU A 247 8.69 -15.20 -12.94
N ARG A 248 9.29 -15.92 -13.90
CA ARG A 248 10.38 -16.87 -13.64
C ARG A 248 11.64 -16.20 -13.11
N GLY A 249 11.83 -14.90 -13.31
CA GLY A 249 12.92 -14.10 -12.76
C GLY A 249 12.66 -13.58 -11.35
N ILE A 250 11.41 -13.51 -10.90
CA ILE A 250 11.05 -12.95 -9.59
C ILE A 250 11.61 -13.84 -8.47
N ARG A 251 12.28 -13.20 -7.51
CA ARG A 251 12.80 -13.82 -6.29
C ARG A 251 12.33 -13.00 -5.10
N GLY A 252 12.02 -13.66 -3.99
CA GLY A 252 11.75 -12.99 -2.73
C GLY A 252 13.02 -12.56 -1.99
N GLY A 253 12.85 -12.10 -0.75
CA GLY A 253 13.96 -11.81 0.15
C GLY A 253 14.85 -13.03 0.38
N VAL A 254 16.16 -12.81 0.37
CA VAL A 254 17.15 -13.85 0.62
C VAL A 254 17.23 -14.08 2.14
N SER A 255 16.99 -15.31 2.57
CA SER A 255 17.15 -15.73 3.97
C SER A 255 18.02 -16.99 3.99
N GLN A 256 19.15 -16.92 4.66
CA GLN A 256 20.14 -17.99 4.73
C GLN A 256 20.51 -18.27 6.18
N CYS A 257 20.54 -19.55 6.55
CA CYS A 257 21.12 -19.98 7.81
C CYS A 257 22.58 -20.38 7.55
N SER A 258 23.52 -19.62 8.11
CA SER A 258 24.95 -19.92 8.02
C SER A 258 25.38 -20.92 9.09
N ASN A 259 26.59 -21.47 8.95
CA ASN A 259 27.15 -22.31 10.00
C ASN A 259 27.33 -21.51 11.30
N ARG A 260 27.12 -22.16 12.44
CA ARG A 260 27.36 -21.54 13.74
C ARG A 260 28.88 -21.43 13.96
N TYR A 261 29.36 -20.19 14.07
CA TYR A 261 30.79 -19.90 14.30
C TYR A 261 31.15 -19.61 15.77
N VAL A 262 30.15 -19.44 16.64
CA VAL A 262 30.32 -19.12 18.07
C VAL A 262 29.76 -20.26 18.91
N ASN A 263 30.54 -20.73 19.88
CA ASN A 263 30.11 -21.70 20.89
C ASN A 263 29.50 -20.97 22.09
N ASP A 264 28.64 -21.62 22.86
CA ASP A 264 27.90 -21.01 23.99
C ASP A 264 28.80 -20.51 25.15
N GLU A 265 30.10 -20.80 25.12
CA GLU A 265 31.10 -20.26 26.06
C GLU A 265 31.41 -18.81 25.70
N TYR A 266 30.71 -17.87 26.36
CA TYR A 266 30.97 -16.43 26.27
C TYR A 266 32.44 -16.13 26.61
N GLN A 267 33.23 -15.80 25.60
CA GLN A 267 34.53 -15.16 25.77
C GLN A 267 34.33 -13.64 25.79
N GLU A 268 34.83 -12.95 26.81
CA GLU A 268 34.64 -11.49 27.03
C GLU A 268 35.10 -10.60 25.85
N SER A 269 35.86 -11.16 24.89
CA SER A 269 36.39 -10.48 23.71
C SER A 269 35.59 -10.70 22.41
N THR A 270 34.48 -11.45 22.43
CA THR A 270 33.66 -11.71 21.23
C THR A 270 32.42 -10.81 21.21
N TYR A 271 32.24 -10.06 20.13
CA TYR A 271 31.10 -9.15 19.96
C TYR A 271 30.33 -9.48 18.67
N LEU A 272 29.01 -9.35 18.71
CA LEU A 272 28.15 -9.42 17.53
C LEU A 272 27.78 -8.00 17.09
N MET A 273 27.90 -7.77 15.79
CA MET A 273 27.45 -6.53 15.16
C MET A 273 26.22 -6.82 14.30
N TYR A 274 25.12 -6.12 14.58
CA TYR A 274 23.89 -6.22 13.82
C TYR A 274 23.79 -5.04 12.86
N PHE A 275 23.52 -5.34 11.58
CA PHE A 275 23.27 -4.36 10.55
C PHE A 275 21.88 -4.54 9.98
N ASP A 276 21.15 -3.44 9.87
CA ASP A 276 19.85 -3.38 9.23
C ASP A 276 19.84 -2.24 8.21
N ILE A 277 19.31 -2.50 7.01
CA ILE A 277 19.25 -1.51 5.96
C ILE A 277 17.94 -0.75 6.09
N ASN A 278 18.06 0.53 6.47
CA ASN A 278 16.93 1.45 6.54
C ASN A 278 16.17 1.51 5.21
N ASN A 279 14.91 1.05 5.20
CA ASN A 279 14.02 1.07 4.04
C ASN A 279 14.64 0.43 2.77
N LEU A 280 15.14 -0.80 2.90
CA LEU A 280 15.77 -1.56 1.81
C LEU A 280 15.00 -1.49 0.48
N TYR A 281 13.71 -1.80 0.49
CA TYR A 281 12.90 -1.80 -0.75
C TYR A 281 12.65 -0.39 -1.28
N GLY A 282 12.44 0.61 -0.44
CA GLY A 282 12.29 1.99 -0.89
C GLY A 282 13.58 2.54 -1.52
N ALA A 283 14.74 2.16 -0.99
CA ALA A 283 16.04 2.46 -1.61
C ALA A 283 16.15 1.79 -2.99
N ALA A 284 15.81 0.50 -3.09
CA ALA A 284 15.80 -0.22 -4.37
C ALA A 284 14.79 0.36 -5.38
N MET A 285 13.64 0.86 -4.92
CA MET A 285 12.64 1.52 -5.76
C MET A 285 13.05 2.91 -6.25
N SER A 286 14.11 3.48 -5.67
CA SER A 286 14.68 4.77 -6.09
C SER A 286 15.72 4.61 -7.20
N GLU A 287 16.04 3.36 -7.56
CA GLU A 287 16.93 3.04 -8.67
C GLU A 287 16.20 3.07 -10.02
N TYR A 288 16.98 2.90 -11.09
CA TYR A 288 16.50 2.74 -12.46
C TYR A 288 15.68 1.43 -12.58
N LEU A 289 14.36 1.55 -12.80
CA LEU A 289 13.41 0.43 -12.88
C LEU A 289 12.74 0.33 -14.26
N PRO A 290 12.46 -0.90 -14.74
CA PRO A 290 11.80 -1.09 -16.04
C PRO A 290 10.35 -0.65 -15.98
N TYR A 291 9.88 -0.01 -17.06
CA TYR A 291 8.48 0.44 -17.16
C TYR A 291 7.78 0.06 -18.48
N GLY A 292 8.51 -0.32 -19.52
CA GLY A 292 7.92 -0.69 -20.81
C GLY A 292 8.95 -1.10 -21.87
N GLU A 293 8.47 -1.22 -23.10
CA GLU A 293 9.14 -1.68 -24.32
C GLU A 293 9.79 -3.06 -24.14
N PHE A 294 9.00 -3.99 -23.58
CA PHE A 294 9.47 -5.35 -23.34
C PHE A 294 9.53 -6.16 -24.64
N GLU A 295 10.72 -6.39 -25.19
CA GLU A 295 10.90 -7.17 -26.41
C GLU A 295 11.98 -8.23 -26.28
N PHE A 296 11.80 -9.38 -26.95
CA PHE A 296 12.84 -10.39 -27.03
C PHE A 296 13.85 -10.01 -28.10
N LEU A 297 15.13 -10.19 -27.79
CA LEU A 297 16.21 -10.00 -28.75
C LEU A 297 16.35 -11.19 -29.68
N GLU A 298 16.79 -10.89 -30.90
CA GLU A 298 17.21 -11.88 -31.88
C GLU A 298 18.59 -12.48 -31.52
N ALA A 299 18.89 -13.66 -32.06
CA ALA A 299 20.11 -14.40 -31.70
C ALA A 299 21.40 -13.62 -32.01
N ASN A 300 21.45 -12.91 -33.13
CA ASN A 300 22.57 -12.06 -33.53
C ASN A 300 22.78 -10.87 -32.59
N GLU A 301 21.71 -10.30 -32.03
CA GLU A 301 21.80 -9.21 -31.06
C GLU A 301 22.39 -9.72 -29.75
N ILE A 302 22.00 -10.91 -29.32
CA ILE A 302 22.53 -11.56 -28.10
C ILE A 302 24.03 -11.83 -28.23
N GLU A 303 24.50 -12.30 -29.39
CA GLU A 303 25.92 -12.61 -29.62
C GLU A 303 26.82 -11.36 -29.57
N ASN A 304 26.27 -10.18 -29.91
CA ASN A 304 26.99 -8.92 -29.93
C ASN A 304 26.91 -8.15 -28.60
N LEU A 305 26.17 -8.64 -27.60
CA LEU A 305 26.02 -7.97 -26.31
C LEU A 305 27.22 -8.19 -25.38
N ASP A 306 27.90 -7.10 -25.04
CA ASP A 306 28.87 -7.08 -23.95
C ASP A 306 28.20 -6.71 -22.62
N ILE A 307 27.74 -7.73 -21.89
CA ILE A 307 27.02 -7.58 -20.62
C ILE A 307 27.80 -6.75 -19.60
N MET A 308 29.13 -6.90 -19.54
CA MET A 308 29.94 -6.28 -18.49
C MET A 308 30.09 -4.77 -18.69
N ASN A 309 29.93 -4.29 -19.92
CA ASN A 309 30.06 -2.89 -20.30
C ASN A 309 28.73 -2.14 -20.35
N ILE A 310 27.58 -2.79 -20.10
CA ILE A 310 26.28 -2.12 -20.00
C ILE A 310 26.25 -1.25 -18.72
N PRO A 311 26.03 0.07 -18.81
CA PRO A 311 25.89 0.94 -17.64
C PRO A 311 24.72 0.55 -16.74
N ASP A 312 24.84 0.74 -15.41
CA ASP A 312 23.74 0.48 -14.46
C ASP A 312 22.57 1.48 -14.58
N ASN A 313 22.85 2.64 -15.18
CA ASN A 313 21.92 3.74 -15.44
C ASN A 313 21.57 3.87 -16.92
N ALA A 314 21.77 2.81 -17.71
CA ALA A 314 21.38 2.81 -19.12
C ALA A 314 19.87 3.00 -19.28
N GLU A 315 19.45 3.67 -20.35
CA GLU A 315 18.03 3.82 -20.72
C GLU A 315 17.40 2.47 -21.10
N VAL A 316 18.22 1.50 -21.53
CA VAL A 316 17.80 0.14 -21.88
C VAL A 316 18.43 -0.87 -20.94
N GLY A 317 17.58 -1.72 -20.36
CA GLY A 317 17.94 -2.81 -19.48
C GLY A 317 17.70 -4.16 -20.12
N TYR A 318 18.22 -5.20 -19.48
CA TYR A 318 18.15 -6.56 -19.99
C TYR A 318 17.80 -7.54 -18.89
N ILE A 319 16.95 -8.51 -19.23
CA ILE A 319 16.73 -9.73 -18.45
C ILE A 319 17.21 -10.90 -19.29
N PHE A 320 18.13 -11.69 -18.73
CA PHE A 320 18.73 -12.84 -19.40
C PHE A 320 18.17 -14.14 -18.87
N HIS A 321 17.90 -15.07 -19.78
CA HIS A 321 17.70 -16.49 -19.47
C HIS A 321 18.96 -17.25 -19.88
N CYS A 322 19.69 -17.76 -18.90
CA CYS A 322 21.06 -18.20 -19.08
C CYS A 322 21.44 -19.40 -18.20
N ASP A 323 22.57 -20.01 -18.52
CA ASP A 323 23.19 -21.05 -17.69
C ASP A 323 24.45 -20.49 -17.04
N LEU A 324 24.56 -20.63 -15.71
CA LEU A 324 25.70 -20.18 -14.92
C LEU A 324 26.42 -21.38 -14.30
N GLN A 325 27.73 -21.42 -14.50
CA GLN A 325 28.61 -22.30 -13.75
C GLN A 325 28.96 -21.67 -12.41
N TYR A 326 28.92 -22.49 -11.36
CA TYR A 326 29.50 -22.17 -10.06
C TYR A 326 30.85 -22.90 -9.94
N PRO A 327 31.99 -22.21 -10.03
CA PRO A 327 33.28 -22.85 -9.87
C PRO A 327 33.50 -23.41 -8.45
N THR A 328 34.08 -24.61 -8.37
CA THR A 328 34.30 -25.32 -7.11
C THR A 328 35.20 -24.57 -6.14
N TYR A 329 36.18 -23.80 -6.64
CA TYR A 329 37.07 -23.00 -5.80
C TYR A 329 36.35 -21.87 -5.04
N LEU A 330 35.14 -21.47 -5.47
CA LEU A 330 34.32 -20.47 -4.76
C LEU A 330 33.47 -21.08 -3.65
N HIS A 331 33.34 -22.41 -3.58
CA HIS A 331 32.41 -23.07 -2.66
C HIS A 331 32.70 -22.77 -1.19
N GLN A 332 33.98 -22.68 -0.82
CA GLN A 332 34.38 -22.36 0.54
C GLN A 332 34.15 -20.87 0.86
N ILE A 333 34.41 -19.97 -0.10
CA ILE A 333 34.30 -18.52 0.11
C ILE A 333 32.82 -18.10 0.16
N HIS A 334 31.97 -18.73 -0.63
CA HIS A 334 30.55 -18.41 -0.73
C HIS A 334 29.66 -19.36 0.09
N SER A 335 30.21 -20.15 1.01
CA SER A 335 29.44 -21.16 1.76
C SER A 335 28.30 -20.55 2.57
N ASP A 336 28.53 -19.36 3.14
CA ASP A 336 27.56 -18.68 4.01
C ASP A 336 26.54 -17.85 3.24
N LEU A 337 26.88 -17.40 2.02
CA LEU A 337 25.98 -16.62 1.19
C LEU A 337 26.16 -16.96 -0.30
N PRO A 338 25.70 -18.14 -0.75
CA PRO A 338 25.82 -18.51 -2.16
C PRO A 338 25.04 -17.56 -3.08
N LEU A 339 25.70 -17.12 -4.15
CA LEU A 339 25.09 -16.27 -5.19
C LEU A 339 24.01 -16.99 -6.02
N ALA A 340 23.21 -16.18 -6.73
CA ALA A 340 22.15 -16.60 -7.65
C ALA A 340 21.10 -17.54 -7.00
N PRO A 341 20.31 -17.07 -6.02
CA PRO A 341 19.32 -17.90 -5.34
C PRO A 341 18.27 -18.41 -6.33
N GLN A 342 17.79 -19.65 -6.12
CA GLN A 342 16.84 -20.31 -7.01
C GLN A 342 15.75 -21.07 -6.27
N HIS A 343 14.55 -21.12 -6.84
CA HIS A 343 13.45 -21.90 -6.28
C HIS A 343 13.65 -23.39 -6.54
N MET A 344 13.87 -24.15 -5.47
CA MET A 344 14.05 -25.60 -5.51
C MET A 344 13.31 -26.28 -4.37
N THR A 345 12.97 -27.54 -4.57
CA THR A 345 12.54 -28.40 -3.45
C THR A 345 13.77 -28.70 -2.58
N PRO A 346 13.72 -28.44 -1.27
CA PRO A 346 14.86 -28.71 -0.40
C PRO A 346 15.23 -30.20 -0.39
N PRO A 347 16.52 -30.54 -0.23
CA PRO A 347 16.98 -31.92 -0.21
C PRO A 347 16.42 -32.69 1.01
N ILE A 348 16.29 -34.01 0.84
CA ILE A 348 15.78 -34.97 1.84
C ILE A 348 16.77 -34.98 3.00
N PRO A 349 16.45 -34.36 4.16
CA PRO A 349 15.41 -34.86 5.05
C PRO A 349 14.22 -33.92 5.22
N SER A 350 14.15 -32.83 4.45
CA SER A 350 12.99 -31.95 4.45
C SER A 350 11.75 -32.72 3.97
N LYS A 351 10.77 -32.94 4.85
CA LYS A 351 9.45 -33.51 4.49
C LYS A 351 8.62 -32.59 3.58
N SER A 352 9.12 -31.40 3.23
CA SER A 352 8.41 -30.41 2.43
C SER A 352 8.59 -30.68 0.94
N LYS A 353 7.46 -30.84 0.22
CA LYS A 353 7.42 -30.88 -1.24
C LYS A 353 7.33 -29.48 -1.88
N LEU A 354 7.31 -28.43 -1.05
CA LEU A 354 7.17 -27.05 -1.52
C LEU A 354 8.52 -26.51 -1.99
N LYS A 355 8.51 -25.82 -3.13
CA LYS A 355 9.69 -25.08 -3.61
C LYS A 355 9.97 -23.94 -2.65
N LYS A 356 11.21 -23.83 -2.19
CA LYS A 356 11.72 -22.71 -1.39
C LYS A 356 12.79 -21.98 -2.18
N LEU A 357 12.97 -20.69 -1.89
CA LEU A 357 14.10 -19.94 -2.41
C LEU A 357 15.36 -20.41 -1.66
N LEU A 358 16.27 -21.09 -2.36
CA LEU A 358 17.48 -21.65 -1.77
C LEU A 358 18.72 -20.99 -2.35
N LEU A 359 19.67 -20.66 -1.48
CA LEU A 359 21.03 -20.33 -1.88
C LEU A 359 21.81 -21.65 -1.98
N THR A 360 22.29 -21.97 -3.18
CA THR A 360 23.00 -23.23 -3.43
C THR A 360 24.27 -22.95 -4.20
N LEU A 361 25.29 -23.78 -4.01
CA LEU A 361 26.54 -23.76 -4.77
C LEU A 361 26.43 -24.58 -6.08
N TYR A 362 25.25 -25.04 -6.43
CA TYR A 362 25.04 -25.80 -7.67
C TYR A 362 25.16 -24.92 -8.91
N PRO A 363 25.48 -25.49 -10.08
CA PRO A 363 25.25 -24.82 -11.35
C PRO A 363 23.79 -24.35 -11.47
N LYS A 364 23.57 -23.22 -12.14
CA LYS A 364 22.25 -22.66 -12.40
C LYS A 364 21.94 -22.91 -13.87
N ASN A 365 20.89 -23.67 -14.14
CA ASN A 365 20.43 -23.93 -15.51
C ASN A 365 19.07 -23.27 -15.70
N ASN A 366 18.81 -22.73 -16.89
CA ASN A 366 17.58 -22.00 -17.21
C ASN A 366 17.30 -20.85 -16.23
N TYR A 367 18.34 -20.13 -15.83
CA TYR A 367 18.28 -19.08 -14.83
C TYR A 367 17.89 -17.74 -15.45
N VAL A 368 16.78 -17.17 -14.99
CA VAL A 368 16.33 -15.83 -15.39
C VAL A 368 16.87 -14.78 -14.40
N VAL A 369 17.55 -13.75 -14.90
CA VAL A 369 18.25 -12.75 -14.09
C VAL A 369 18.34 -11.39 -14.77
N HIS A 370 18.15 -10.33 -13.99
CA HIS A 370 18.40 -8.96 -14.45
C HIS A 370 19.90 -8.68 -14.66
N TYR A 371 20.27 -7.92 -15.69
CA TYR A 371 21.67 -7.72 -16.06
C TYR A 371 22.56 -7.18 -14.93
N ARG A 372 22.04 -6.27 -14.07
CA ARG A 372 22.79 -5.76 -12.91
C ARG A 372 23.21 -6.87 -11.95
N ASN A 373 22.30 -7.80 -11.66
CA ASN A 373 22.58 -8.97 -10.83
C ASN A 373 23.53 -9.95 -11.52
N LEU A 374 23.37 -10.15 -12.83
CA LEU A 374 24.28 -10.99 -13.61
C LEU A 374 25.71 -10.42 -13.58
N LYS A 375 25.89 -9.12 -13.83
CA LYS A 375 27.19 -8.44 -13.70
C LYS A 375 27.79 -8.66 -12.31
N MET A 376 26.99 -8.51 -11.26
CA MET A 376 27.45 -8.78 -9.89
C MET A 376 27.92 -10.23 -9.73
N TYR A 377 27.17 -11.22 -10.22
CA TYR A 377 27.55 -12.63 -10.15
C TYR A 377 28.84 -12.94 -10.90
N LEU A 378 29.01 -12.38 -12.10
CA LEU A 378 30.22 -12.55 -12.91
C LEU A 378 31.44 -11.91 -12.25
N LYS A 379 31.29 -10.71 -11.66
CA LYS A 379 32.36 -10.04 -10.87
C LYS A 379 32.82 -10.89 -9.69
N HIS A 380 31.91 -11.64 -9.07
CA HIS A 380 32.22 -12.56 -7.97
C HIS A 380 32.59 -13.97 -8.45
N GLY A 381 32.89 -14.14 -9.75
CA GLY A 381 33.54 -15.34 -10.28
C GLY A 381 32.61 -16.44 -10.79
N LEU A 382 31.28 -16.26 -10.80
CA LEU A 382 30.41 -17.16 -11.56
C LEU A 382 30.75 -17.04 -13.05
N ARG A 383 30.62 -18.13 -13.81
CA ARG A 383 30.90 -18.13 -15.26
C ARG A 383 29.63 -18.30 -16.05
N LEU A 384 29.37 -17.39 -16.98
CA LEU A 384 28.29 -17.52 -17.95
C LEU A 384 28.66 -18.63 -18.95
N LYS A 385 27.83 -19.67 -19.05
CA LYS A 385 28.03 -20.76 -20.01
C LYS A 385 27.33 -20.48 -21.34
N LYS A 386 26.07 -20.02 -21.26
CA LYS A 386 25.21 -19.80 -22.42
C LYS A 386 24.11 -18.81 -22.09
N ILE A 387 23.76 -17.97 -23.05
CA ILE A 387 22.52 -17.20 -23.05
C ILE A 387 21.55 -17.91 -23.98
N ASN A 388 20.36 -18.25 -23.47
CA ASN A 388 19.33 -18.95 -24.22
C ASN A 388 18.31 -17.97 -24.81
N ARG A 389 17.92 -16.94 -24.04
CA ARG A 389 17.05 -15.82 -24.48
C ARG A 389 17.47 -14.56 -23.73
N ALA A 390 17.21 -13.40 -24.32
CA ALA A 390 17.34 -12.10 -23.66
C ALA A 390 16.12 -11.25 -23.99
N GLN A 391 15.65 -10.47 -23.02
CA GLN A 391 14.56 -9.53 -23.17
C GLN A 391 15.08 -8.13 -22.83
N ILE A 392 14.83 -7.16 -23.70
CA ILE A 392 15.06 -5.74 -23.43
C ILE A 392 13.88 -5.13 -22.69
N GLN A 393 14.15 -4.00 -22.05
CA GLN A 393 13.16 -3.18 -21.37
C GLN A 393 13.70 -1.77 -21.23
N THR A 394 12.84 -0.78 -21.44
CA THR A 394 13.17 0.63 -21.21
C THR A 394 13.07 0.93 -19.73
N ILE A 395 14.07 1.64 -19.23
CA ILE A 395 14.28 1.93 -17.82
C ILE A 395 13.99 3.39 -17.53
N PHE A 396 13.31 3.66 -16.41
CA PHE A 396 13.05 5.00 -15.92
C PHE A 396 13.55 5.15 -14.48
N VAL A 397 14.00 6.36 -14.12
CA VAL A 397 14.33 6.70 -12.73
C VAL A 397 13.16 7.39 -12.10
N VAL A 398 12.79 6.92 -10.93
CA VAL A 398 11.81 7.59 -10.08
C VAL A 398 12.48 8.80 -9.36
N GLU A 399 13.12 9.70 -10.10
CA GLU A 399 13.86 10.86 -9.55
C GLU A 399 12.91 11.84 -8.83
N LYS A 400 11.60 11.78 -9.14
CA LYS A 400 10.57 12.63 -8.52
C LYS A 400 10.13 12.19 -7.12
N VAL A 401 10.28 10.93 -6.72
CA VAL A 401 9.77 10.48 -5.40
C VAL A 401 10.62 10.99 -4.24
N TYR A 402 11.91 11.29 -4.45
CA TYR A 402 12.73 11.93 -3.42
C TYR A 402 12.27 13.35 -3.06
N ARG A 403 11.58 14.08 -3.96
CA ARG A 403 11.02 15.41 -3.66
C ARG A 403 9.85 15.39 -2.68
N LEU A 404 9.19 14.24 -2.47
CA LEU A 404 8.13 14.10 -1.46
C LEU A 404 8.68 14.24 -0.02
N LYS A 405 9.93 13.82 0.25
CA LYS A 405 10.54 14.03 1.58
C LYS A 405 10.76 15.51 1.92
N HIS A 406 11.02 16.36 0.92
CA HIS A 406 11.28 17.78 1.15
C HIS A 406 10.02 18.63 1.28
N HIS A 407 8.86 18.16 0.80
CA HIS A 407 7.58 18.83 1.07
C HIS A 407 6.97 18.48 2.43
N VAL A 408 7.23 17.26 2.94
CA VAL A 408 6.74 16.84 4.26
C VAL A 408 7.55 17.48 5.40
N ALA A 409 8.86 17.70 5.22
CA ALA A 409 9.70 18.37 6.23
C ALA A 409 9.45 19.89 6.33
N SER A 410 8.71 20.49 5.41
CA SER A 410 8.32 21.91 5.44
C SER A 410 6.90 22.16 5.94
N ALA A 411 6.18 21.09 6.32
CA ALA A 411 4.78 21.15 6.77
C ALA A 411 4.58 20.61 8.20
N SER A 412 5.67 20.33 8.92
CA SER A 412 5.68 20.03 10.37
C SER A 412 5.99 21.27 11.18
#